data_AF-A0A075G3I2-F1
#
_entry.id   AF-A0A075G3I2-F1
#
_cell.length_a   1.000
_cell.length_b   1.000
_cell.length_c   1.000
_cell.angle_alpha   90.00
_cell.angle_beta   90.00
_cell.angle_gamma   90.00
#
_symmetry.space_group_name_H-M   'P 1'
#
loop_
_entity.id
_entity.type
_entity.pdbx_description
1 polymer ?
#
loop_
_entity_poly.entity_id
_entity_poly.type
_entity_poly.pdbx_seq_one_letter_code
_entity_poly.pdbx_strand_id
1 'polypeptide(L)'
;MDSKRKKNFARAAFLSHDMWKVLANENNIPWVQGGTIEIALDEEQHKTLEKYMVLGKENGLTEEDISILDSSELKQKEPNLNCYSGLYCTKEGSTNYGLLTKAVSELSKKNGTNFLLKHNVKHVEETAKDANITFSDNSSLTANFVINCAGGNSLDVAKKFRLLKGYSDLHFRGEYWVADSDIANLVKTNIYTVPRYPEFPFLDPHWIKRANGETEIGPNAVPVDSPEAYDSFITDIPTALSKITDIVTGSTKKLLLNTDFISLISKEFLSSISKSAMVERVKKFIPAVKPENFPKRGTAGIRTPVISPEGNFVSEMIEIEGKNSFHVVNYNTPGATGAPAYSAFVVKKLQEKGILTQPKNQKDSIWNFNEIIGQD
;
A
#
# COMPACT_ATOMS: atom_id res chain seq x y z
N MET A 1 -19.46 5.86 1.22
CA MET A 1 -18.75 7.02 0.64
C MET A 1 -19.06 7.11 -0.84
N ASP A 2 -18.88 8.31 -1.42
CA ASP A 2 -19.13 8.64 -2.83
C ASP A 2 -18.38 7.68 -3.78
N SER A 3 -19.10 6.96 -4.65
CA SER A 3 -18.54 5.99 -5.61
C SER A 3 -17.46 6.60 -6.50
N LYS A 4 -17.51 7.93 -6.68
CA LYS A 4 -16.54 8.72 -7.42
C LYS A 4 -15.12 8.66 -6.85
N ARG A 5 -14.95 8.63 -5.52
CA ARG A 5 -13.61 8.59 -4.90
C ARG A 5 -12.91 7.25 -5.11
N LYS A 6 -13.65 6.13 -4.97
CA LYS A 6 -13.12 4.79 -5.25
C LYS A 6 -12.69 4.64 -6.72
N LYS A 7 -13.49 5.18 -7.65
CA LYS A 7 -13.14 5.25 -9.07
C LYS A 7 -11.83 6.01 -9.32
N ASN A 8 -11.59 7.13 -8.63
CA ASN A 8 -10.36 7.90 -8.80
C ASN A 8 -9.10 7.13 -8.39
N PHE A 9 -9.15 6.30 -7.33
CA PHE A 9 -8.00 5.49 -6.93
C PHE A 9 -7.69 4.35 -7.90
N ALA A 10 -8.72 3.62 -8.32
CA ALA A 10 -8.55 2.55 -9.29
C ALA A 10 -8.01 3.12 -10.62
N ARG A 11 -8.57 4.24 -11.07
CA ARG A 11 -8.08 4.99 -12.24
C ARG A 11 -6.63 5.46 -12.04
N ALA A 12 -6.28 6.02 -10.88
CA ALA A 12 -4.91 6.44 -10.62
C ALA A 12 -3.93 5.26 -10.70
N ALA A 13 -4.27 4.10 -10.14
CA ALA A 13 -3.45 2.89 -10.23
C ALA A 13 -3.31 2.39 -11.67
N PHE A 14 -4.42 2.36 -12.42
CA PHE A 14 -4.42 1.95 -13.83
C PHE A 14 -3.53 2.84 -14.69
N LEU A 15 -3.70 4.16 -14.63
CA LEU A 15 -2.89 5.11 -15.40
C LEU A 15 -1.41 5.06 -14.99
N SER A 16 -1.15 4.94 -13.69
CA SER A 16 0.20 4.98 -13.18
C SER A 16 1.02 3.74 -13.50
N HIS A 17 0.39 2.61 -13.85
CA HIS A 17 1.10 1.42 -14.32
C HIS A 17 2.03 1.76 -15.49
N ASP A 18 1.49 2.38 -16.54
CA ASP A 18 2.26 2.72 -17.74
C ASP A 18 3.24 3.86 -17.45
N MET A 19 2.86 4.82 -16.60
CA MET A 19 3.77 5.88 -16.14
C MET A 19 5.01 5.30 -15.46
N TRP A 20 4.85 4.32 -14.58
CA TRP A 20 5.96 3.64 -13.92
C TRP A 20 6.79 2.83 -14.90
N LYS A 21 6.16 2.11 -15.82
CA LYS A 21 6.85 1.33 -16.85
C LYS A 21 7.75 2.22 -17.71
N VAL A 22 7.26 3.38 -18.14
CA VAL A 22 8.05 4.37 -18.90
C VAL A 22 9.24 4.86 -18.06
N LEU A 23 9.01 5.28 -16.80
CA LEU A 23 10.10 5.73 -15.93
C LEU A 23 11.14 4.63 -15.69
N ALA A 24 10.69 3.39 -15.51
CA ALA A 24 11.56 2.26 -15.28
C ALA A 24 12.47 2.02 -16.49
N ASN A 25 11.91 2.01 -17.70
CA ASN A 25 12.67 1.86 -18.95
C ASN A 25 13.73 2.95 -19.13
N GLU A 26 13.32 4.22 -18.98
CA GLU A 26 14.23 5.38 -19.15
C GLU A 26 15.40 5.38 -18.15
N ASN A 27 15.25 4.71 -17.01
CA ASN A 27 16.25 4.68 -15.95
C ASN A 27 16.89 3.30 -15.74
N ASN A 28 16.65 2.34 -16.63
CA ASN A 28 17.14 0.96 -16.51
C ASN A 28 16.80 0.30 -15.16
N ILE A 29 15.60 0.56 -14.65
CA ILE A 29 15.10 -0.02 -13.39
C ILE A 29 14.38 -1.33 -13.70
N PRO A 30 14.61 -2.41 -12.92
CA PRO A 30 13.95 -3.70 -13.16
C PRO A 30 12.42 -3.57 -13.24
N TRP A 31 11.84 -4.10 -14.31
CA TRP A 31 10.40 -4.19 -14.53
C TRP A 31 10.06 -5.59 -15.03
N VAL A 32 9.38 -6.38 -14.19
CA VAL A 32 9.01 -7.75 -14.50
C VAL A 32 7.49 -7.84 -14.59
N GLN A 33 6.97 -7.99 -15.80
CA GLN A 33 5.54 -8.18 -16.04
C GLN A 33 5.24 -9.68 -16.10
N GLY A 34 5.16 -10.31 -14.92
CA GLY A 34 4.91 -11.75 -14.76
C GLY A 34 3.44 -12.13 -14.62
N GLY A 35 2.56 -11.14 -14.41
CA GLY A 35 1.16 -11.32 -14.07
C GLY A 35 0.94 -11.84 -12.64
N THR A 36 -0.33 -11.82 -12.25
CA THR A 36 -0.79 -12.28 -10.93
C THR A 36 -2.06 -13.10 -11.08
N ILE A 37 -2.16 -14.18 -10.32
CA ILE A 37 -3.36 -15.00 -10.20
C ILE A 37 -3.92 -14.83 -8.78
N GLU A 38 -5.10 -14.22 -8.69
CA GLU A 38 -5.90 -14.20 -7.47
C GLU A 38 -6.71 -15.51 -7.42
N ILE A 39 -6.42 -16.40 -6.47
CA ILE A 39 -7.04 -17.73 -6.41
C ILE A 39 -8.23 -17.78 -5.46
N ALA A 40 -9.21 -18.59 -5.84
CA ALA A 40 -10.29 -19.07 -4.99
C ALA A 40 -10.03 -20.53 -4.61
N LEU A 41 -10.16 -20.84 -3.33
CA LEU A 41 -10.01 -22.19 -2.77
C LEU A 41 -11.33 -22.98 -2.79
N ASP A 42 -12.46 -22.30 -2.95
CA ASP A 42 -13.80 -22.88 -2.98
C ASP A 42 -14.75 -22.06 -3.88
N GLU A 43 -15.98 -22.55 -4.00
CA GLU A 43 -17.03 -21.93 -4.83
C GLU A 43 -17.48 -20.56 -4.28
N GLU A 44 -17.44 -20.34 -2.97
CA GLU A 44 -17.83 -19.05 -2.39
C GLU A 44 -16.81 -17.96 -2.75
N GLN A 45 -15.52 -18.30 -2.65
CA GLN A 45 -14.43 -17.42 -3.07
C GLN A 45 -14.46 -17.17 -4.58
N HIS A 46 -14.89 -18.14 -5.40
CA HIS A 46 -15.04 -17.94 -6.85
C HIS A 46 -16.01 -16.80 -7.19
N LYS A 47 -17.13 -16.68 -6.47
CA LYS A 47 -18.09 -15.57 -6.65
C LYS A 47 -17.47 -14.20 -6.37
N THR A 48 -16.38 -14.15 -5.61
CA THR A 48 -15.61 -12.92 -5.39
C THR A 48 -14.73 -12.61 -6.61
N LEU A 49 -14.12 -13.62 -7.23
CA LEU A 49 -13.35 -13.45 -8.47
C LEU A 49 -14.22 -12.92 -9.62
N GLU A 50 -15.47 -13.37 -9.73
CA GLU A 50 -16.44 -12.85 -10.71
C GLU A 50 -16.69 -11.35 -10.51
N LYS A 51 -16.83 -10.91 -9.25
CA LYS A 51 -16.98 -9.48 -8.93
C LYS A 51 -15.72 -8.70 -9.28
N TYR A 52 -14.53 -9.24 -8.99
CA TYR A 52 -13.26 -8.61 -9.33
C TYR A 52 -13.04 -8.51 -10.83
N MET A 53 -13.47 -9.50 -11.60
CA MET A 53 -13.48 -9.45 -13.07
C MET A 53 -14.29 -8.27 -13.60
N VAL A 54 -15.53 -8.10 -13.12
CA VAL A 54 -16.39 -6.96 -13.50
C VAL A 54 -15.73 -5.63 -13.11
N LEU A 55 -15.25 -5.51 -11.88
CA LEU A 55 -14.56 -4.31 -11.40
C LEU A 55 -13.29 -4.00 -12.19
N GLY A 56 -12.51 -5.01 -12.58
CA GLY A 56 -11.32 -4.85 -13.41
C GLY A 56 -11.66 -4.21 -14.75
N LYS A 57 -12.69 -4.73 -15.42
CA LYS A 57 -13.19 -4.19 -16.71
C LYS A 57 -13.75 -2.79 -16.58
N GLU A 58 -14.53 -2.52 -15.53
CA GLU A 58 -15.03 -1.17 -15.23
C GLU A 58 -13.91 -0.14 -14.99
N ASN A 59 -12.71 -0.60 -14.61
CA ASN A 59 -11.53 0.23 -14.38
C ASN A 59 -10.52 0.22 -15.55
N GLY A 60 -10.90 -0.31 -16.72
CA GLY A 60 -10.13 -0.20 -17.96
C GLY A 60 -9.32 -1.44 -18.37
N LEU A 61 -9.40 -2.55 -17.63
CA LEU A 61 -8.79 -3.80 -18.08
C LEU A 61 -9.62 -4.41 -19.23
N THR A 62 -8.92 -4.88 -20.26
CA THR A 62 -9.50 -5.54 -21.42
C THR A 62 -9.60 -7.06 -21.21
N GLU A 63 -10.29 -7.77 -22.11
CA GLU A 63 -10.33 -9.25 -22.09
C GLU A 63 -8.94 -9.89 -22.26
N GLU A 64 -7.97 -9.17 -22.84
CA GLU A 64 -6.57 -9.61 -22.96
C GLU A 64 -5.78 -9.38 -21.66
N ASP A 65 -6.23 -8.43 -20.84
CA ASP A 65 -5.58 -8.08 -19.58
C ASP A 65 -6.00 -9.03 -18.44
N ILE A 66 -7.25 -9.51 -18.45
CA ILE A 66 -7.84 -10.22 -17.31
C ILE A 66 -8.77 -11.37 -17.73
N SER A 67 -8.57 -12.56 -17.16
CA SER A 67 -9.37 -13.77 -17.43
C SER A 67 -9.61 -14.62 -16.17
N ILE A 68 -10.80 -15.21 -16.00
CA ILE A 68 -11.01 -16.29 -15.01
C ILE A 68 -10.53 -17.60 -15.65
N LEU A 69 -9.72 -18.34 -14.91
CA LEU A 69 -9.21 -19.66 -15.26
C LEU A 69 -9.82 -20.70 -14.32
N ASP A 70 -10.21 -21.84 -14.88
CA ASP A 70 -10.61 -23.00 -14.09
C ASP A 70 -9.39 -23.77 -13.52
N SER A 71 -9.65 -24.75 -12.65
CA SER A 71 -8.60 -25.55 -12.02
C SER A 71 -7.71 -26.31 -13.02
N SER A 72 -8.27 -26.75 -14.16
CA SER A 72 -7.53 -27.47 -15.21
C SER A 72 -6.59 -26.54 -15.96
N GLU A 73 -7.07 -25.37 -16.36
CA GLU A 73 -6.28 -24.31 -17.01
C GLU A 73 -5.15 -23.83 -16.08
N LEU A 74 -5.46 -23.63 -14.79
CA LEU A 74 -4.47 -23.25 -13.78
C LEU A 74 -3.40 -24.30 -13.60
N LYS A 75 -3.77 -25.58 -13.59
CA LYS A 75 -2.80 -26.69 -13.46
C LYS A 75 -1.93 -26.85 -14.70
N GLN A 76 -2.46 -26.54 -15.89
CA GLN A 76 -1.63 -26.44 -17.11
C GLN A 76 -0.62 -25.29 -17.01
N LYS A 77 -1.05 -24.13 -16.49
CA LYS A 77 -0.20 -22.94 -16.38
C LYS A 77 0.84 -23.05 -15.25
N GLU A 78 0.41 -23.51 -14.08
CA GLU A 78 1.21 -23.64 -12.84
C GLU A 78 0.96 -25.03 -12.21
N PRO A 79 1.72 -26.08 -12.62
CA PRO A 79 1.46 -27.46 -12.22
C PRO A 79 1.49 -27.76 -10.71
N ASN A 80 2.15 -26.89 -9.93
CA ASN A 80 2.26 -27.01 -8.47
C ASN A 80 1.20 -26.17 -7.72
N LEU A 81 0.30 -25.51 -8.45
CA LEU A 81 -0.80 -24.74 -7.88
C LEU A 81 -2.03 -25.64 -7.70
N ASN A 82 -2.68 -25.56 -6.54
CA ASN A 82 -3.89 -26.29 -6.21
C ASN A 82 -4.98 -25.32 -5.72
N CYS A 83 -6.03 -25.12 -6.51
CA CYS A 83 -7.14 -24.23 -6.17
C CYS A 83 -8.38 -24.56 -7.00
N TYR A 84 -9.53 -23.98 -6.60
CA TYR A 84 -10.80 -24.16 -7.29
C TYR A 84 -10.83 -23.40 -8.62
N SER A 85 -10.39 -22.14 -8.62
CA SER A 85 -10.30 -21.28 -9.81
C SER A 85 -9.40 -20.07 -9.52
N GLY A 86 -9.14 -19.23 -10.51
CA GLY A 86 -8.29 -18.06 -10.34
C GLY A 86 -8.57 -16.96 -11.35
N LEU A 87 -8.44 -15.71 -10.93
CA LEU A 87 -8.50 -14.52 -11.79
C LEU A 87 -7.08 -14.13 -12.15
N TYR A 88 -6.73 -14.31 -13.42
CA TYR A 88 -5.40 -14.01 -13.94
C TYR A 88 -5.37 -12.61 -14.55
N CYS A 89 -4.47 -11.75 -14.08
CA CYS A 89 -4.18 -10.44 -14.64
C CYS A 89 -2.78 -10.43 -15.27
N THR A 90 -2.68 -10.18 -16.58
CA THR A 90 -1.42 -10.17 -17.34
C THR A 90 -0.65 -8.85 -17.23
N LYS A 91 -1.34 -7.76 -16.87
CA LYS A 91 -0.74 -6.44 -16.68
C LYS A 91 0.09 -6.33 -15.41
N GLU A 92 -0.24 -7.09 -14.37
CA GLU A 92 0.47 -6.97 -13.11
C GLU A 92 1.96 -7.31 -13.22
N GLY A 93 2.75 -6.56 -12.46
CA GLY A 93 4.20 -6.65 -12.51
C GLY A 93 4.88 -6.27 -11.20
N SER A 94 6.18 -6.55 -11.16
CA SER A 94 7.07 -6.37 -10.03
C SER A 94 8.19 -5.42 -10.43
N THR A 95 8.56 -4.51 -9.53
CA THR A 95 9.63 -3.53 -9.75
C THR A 95 10.27 -3.13 -8.42
N ASN A 96 11.30 -2.29 -8.46
CA ASN A 96 11.92 -1.71 -7.28
C ASN A 96 11.45 -0.26 -7.07
N TYR A 97 10.44 -0.09 -6.21
CA TYR A 97 9.89 1.22 -5.86
C TYR A 97 10.92 2.16 -5.20
N GLY A 98 11.96 1.64 -4.54
CA GLY A 98 13.05 2.46 -4.00
C GLY A 98 13.85 3.13 -5.11
N LEU A 99 14.17 2.38 -6.18
CA LEU A 99 14.83 2.92 -7.37
C LEU A 99 13.92 3.89 -8.14
N LEU A 100 12.63 3.57 -8.29
CA LEU A 100 11.66 4.47 -8.93
C LEU A 100 11.54 5.79 -8.17
N THR A 101 11.41 5.74 -6.84
CA THR A 101 11.34 6.93 -5.98
C THR A 101 12.62 7.76 -6.10
N LYS A 102 13.78 7.12 -6.14
CA LYS A 102 15.05 7.81 -6.38
C LYS A 102 15.05 8.51 -7.74
N ALA A 103 14.63 7.84 -8.81
CA ALA A 103 14.55 8.44 -10.14
C ALA A 103 13.60 9.65 -10.19
N VAL A 104 12.41 9.55 -9.60
CA VAL A 104 11.48 10.68 -9.44
C VAL A 104 12.13 11.82 -8.66
N SER A 105 12.86 11.52 -7.58
CA SER A 105 13.54 12.56 -6.78
C SER A 105 14.61 13.30 -7.60
N GLU A 106 15.38 12.61 -8.43
CA GLU A 106 16.40 13.23 -9.28
C GLU A 106 15.78 14.07 -10.40
N LEU A 107 14.68 13.62 -11.01
CA LEU A 107 13.91 14.44 -11.96
C LEU A 107 13.33 15.69 -11.28
N SER A 108 12.85 15.57 -10.05
CA SER A 108 12.33 16.69 -9.28
C SER A 108 13.43 17.71 -8.93
N LYS A 109 14.62 17.26 -8.52
CA LYS A 109 15.79 18.13 -8.28
C LYS A 109 16.19 18.91 -9.54
N LYS A 110 16.27 18.24 -10.69
CA LYS A 110 16.55 18.89 -11.99
C LYS A 110 15.53 19.98 -12.34
N ASN A 111 14.32 19.88 -11.80
CA ASN A 111 13.26 20.86 -11.97
C ASN A 111 13.24 21.98 -10.93
N GLY A 112 14.19 22.00 -9.99
CA GLY A 112 14.36 23.07 -9.00
C GLY A 112 13.84 22.74 -7.60
N THR A 113 13.45 21.49 -7.34
CA THR A 113 12.98 21.08 -6.00
C THR A 113 14.15 20.91 -5.04
N ASN A 114 14.05 21.54 -3.87
CA ASN A 114 14.98 21.38 -2.76
C ASN A 114 14.54 20.25 -1.81
N PHE A 115 15.47 19.38 -1.43
CA PHE A 115 15.22 18.29 -0.47
C PHE A 115 15.92 18.60 0.86
N LEU A 116 15.12 18.91 1.89
CA LEU A 116 15.59 19.16 3.25
C LEU A 116 15.50 17.86 4.07
N LEU A 117 16.54 17.03 4.01
CA LEU A 117 16.61 15.79 4.78
C LEU A 117 16.95 16.08 6.25
N LYS A 118 16.60 15.16 7.16
CA LYS A 118 16.81 15.30 8.62
C LYS A 118 16.04 16.46 9.28
N HIS A 119 14.96 16.93 8.65
CA HIS A 119 14.09 18.00 9.16
C HIS A 119 12.73 17.45 9.57
N ASN A 120 12.67 16.83 10.75
CA ASN A 120 11.41 16.28 11.28
C ASN A 120 10.50 17.41 11.75
N VAL A 121 9.29 17.52 11.21
CA VAL A 121 8.31 18.54 11.61
C VAL A 121 7.96 18.33 13.07
N LYS A 122 8.20 19.33 13.92
CA LYS A 122 7.90 19.30 15.36
C LYS A 122 6.59 20.04 15.65
N HIS A 123 6.45 21.27 15.15
CA HIS A 123 5.33 22.17 15.40
C HIS A 123 4.95 22.94 14.13
N VAL A 124 3.69 23.37 14.04
CA VAL A 124 3.18 24.17 12.92
C VAL A 124 2.26 25.28 13.42
N GLU A 125 2.44 26.48 12.87
CA GLU A 125 1.57 27.62 13.09
C GLU A 125 1.08 28.18 11.76
N GLU A 126 -0.23 28.13 11.52
CA GLU A 126 -0.85 28.71 10.33
C GLU A 126 -1.27 30.15 10.58
N THR A 127 -0.82 31.07 9.73
CA THR A 127 -1.28 32.46 9.69
C THR A 127 -2.40 32.62 8.66
N ALA A 128 -2.81 33.86 8.34
CA ALA A 128 -3.76 34.12 7.25
C ALA A 128 -3.17 33.85 5.85
N LYS A 129 -1.83 33.78 5.71
CA LYS A 129 -1.16 33.77 4.40
C LYS A 129 -0.17 32.62 4.20
N ASP A 130 0.29 32.00 5.28
CA ASP A 130 1.34 30.99 5.25
C ASP A 130 1.24 30.01 6.43
N ALA A 131 2.10 29.00 6.40
CA ALA A 131 2.36 28.07 7.50
C ALA A 131 3.83 28.17 7.91
N ASN A 132 4.07 28.42 9.20
CA ASN A 132 5.39 28.37 9.81
C ASN A 132 5.62 26.98 10.39
N ILE A 133 6.64 26.29 9.90
CA ILE A 133 7.00 24.94 10.30
C ILE A 133 8.25 25.03 11.17
N THR A 134 8.19 24.49 12.37
CA THR A 134 9.35 24.34 13.25
C THR A 134 9.77 22.88 13.28
N PHE A 135 11.06 22.62 13.06
CA PHE A 135 11.64 21.29 13.03
C PHE A 135 12.18 20.85 14.40
N SER A 136 12.54 19.57 14.53
CA SER A 136 13.03 19.00 15.79
C SER A 136 14.33 19.62 16.31
N ASP A 137 15.18 20.13 15.42
CA ASP A 137 16.40 20.89 15.75
C ASP A 137 16.13 22.36 16.09
N ASN A 138 14.85 22.76 16.13
CA ASN A 138 14.35 24.13 16.32
C ASN A 138 14.67 25.10 15.17
N SER A 139 15.17 24.64 14.03
CA SER A 139 15.15 25.41 12.79
C SER A 139 13.71 25.59 12.31
N SER A 140 13.46 26.57 11.42
CA SER A 140 12.13 26.84 10.90
C SER A 140 12.12 27.14 9.41
N LEU A 141 10.96 26.91 8.80
CA LEU A 141 10.67 27.23 7.40
C LEU A 141 9.24 27.77 7.28
N THR A 142 9.09 28.87 6.55
CA THR A 142 7.78 29.42 6.18
C THR A 142 7.42 28.97 4.77
N ALA A 143 6.21 28.45 4.59
CA ALA A 143 5.67 28.04 3.29
C ALA A 143 4.30 28.68 3.05
N ASN A 144 4.03 29.12 1.81
CA ASN A 144 2.70 29.62 1.45
C ASN A 144 1.64 28.50 1.48
N PHE A 145 2.06 27.27 1.19
CA PHE A 145 1.17 26.11 1.19
C PHE A 145 1.96 24.85 1.54
N VAL A 146 1.35 23.93 2.29
CA VAL A 146 1.97 22.67 2.72
C VAL A 146 1.15 21.47 2.24
N ILE A 147 1.80 20.52 1.58
CA ILE A 147 1.18 19.23 1.26
C ILE A 147 1.77 18.17 2.20
N ASN A 148 0.93 17.57 3.04
CA ASN A 148 1.31 16.49 3.93
C ASN A 148 1.12 15.12 3.25
N CYS A 149 2.24 14.46 2.96
CA CYS A 149 2.30 13.09 2.43
C CYS A 149 3.24 12.21 3.28
N ALA A 150 3.25 12.39 4.61
CA ALA A 150 4.23 11.78 5.51
C ALA A 150 4.03 10.27 5.78
N GLY A 151 3.40 9.52 4.87
CA GLY A 151 3.21 8.07 4.98
C GLY A 151 2.56 7.65 6.30
N GLY A 152 3.20 6.73 7.02
CA GLY A 152 2.75 6.28 8.33
C GLY A 152 2.69 7.36 9.42
N ASN A 153 3.38 8.50 9.24
CA ASN A 153 3.32 9.66 10.14
C ASN A 153 2.31 10.73 9.67
N SER A 154 1.55 10.49 8.60
CA SER A 154 0.66 11.48 7.99
C SER A 154 -0.44 11.97 8.94
N LEU A 155 -0.97 11.10 9.80
CA LEU A 155 -1.98 11.47 10.81
C LEU A 155 -1.39 12.41 11.87
N ASP A 156 -0.19 12.11 12.36
CA ASP A 156 0.50 12.94 13.35
C ASP A 156 0.85 14.31 12.80
N VAL A 157 1.30 14.40 11.55
CA VAL A 157 1.51 15.68 10.88
C VAL A 157 0.19 16.43 10.73
N ALA A 158 -0.91 15.79 10.34
CA ALA A 158 -2.22 16.44 10.25
C ALA A 158 -2.71 17.00 11.60
N LYS A 159 -2.47 16.28 12.70
CA LYS A 159 -2.79 16.75 14.06
C LYS A 159 -2.01 18.00 14.45
N LYS A 160 -0.78 18.19 13.96
CA LYS A 160 -0.01 19.44 14.17
C LYS A 160 -0.66 20.66 13.51
N PHE A 161 -1.43 20.44 12.44
CA PHE A 161 -2.30 21.44 11.80
C PHE A 161 -3.68 21.55 12.47
N ARG A 162 -3.88 20.90 13.64
CA ARG A 162 -5.16 20.87 14.38
C ARG A 162 -6.29 20.18 13.61
N LEU A 163 -5.96 19.36 12.62
CA LEU A 163 -6.91 18.56 11.84
C LEU A 163 -7.04 17.14 12.42
N LEU A 164 -8.10 16.43 12.03
CA LEU A 164 -8.35 15.02 12.39
C LEU A 164 -8.29 14.75 13.90
N LYS A 165 -8.77 15.71 14.71
CA LYS A 165 -8.89 15.53 16.15
C LYS A 165 -9.77 14.29 16.45
N GLY A 166 -9.27 13.41 17.32
CA GLY A 166 -9.97 12.18 17.73
C GLY A 166 -9.68 10.96 16.84
N TYR A 167 -9.04 11.14 15.68
CA TYR A 167 -8.53 10.02 14.90
C TYR A 167 -7.24 9.48 15.52
N SER A 168 -7.03 8.18 15.37
CA SER A 168 -5.84 7.46 15.83
C SER A 168 -5.37 6.48 14.76
N ASP A 169 -4.27 5.80 14.98
CA ASP A 169 -3.73 4.80 14.09
C ASP A 169 -3.10 3.64 14.87
N LEU A 170 -2.92 2.53 14.18
CA LEU A 170 -2.17 1.36 14.64
C LEU A 170 -1.08 1.06 13.62
N HIS A 171 -0.01 0.41 14.04
CA HIS A 171 1.09 0.03 13.15
C HIS A 171 1.25 -1.48 13.12
N PHE A 172 1.26 -2.04 11.90
CA PHE A 172 1.45 -3.46 11.67
C PHE A 172 2.62 -3.66 10.73
N ARG A 173 3.68 -4.27 11.24
CA ARG A 173 4.81 -4.72 10.43
C ARG A 173 4.44 -6.03 9.75
N GLY A 174 4.50 -6.02 8.43
CA GLY A 174 4.46 -7.21 7.60
C GLY A 174 5.85 -7.67 7.24
N GLU A 175 6.19 -8.87 7.70
CA GLU A 175 7.42 -9.59 7.39
C GLU A 175 7.18 -10.56 6.23
N TYR A 176 8.20 -10.69 5.40
CA TYR A 176 8.24 -11.64 4.29
C TYR A 176 9.37 -12.63 4.51
N TRP A 177 9.28 -13.80 3.89
CA TRP A 177 10.31 -14.83 3.95
C TRP A 177 10.72 -15.26 2.55
N VAL A 178 12.02 -15.25 2.30
CA VAL A 178 12.61 -15.59 1.00
C VAL A 178 12.68 -17.10 0.87
N ALA A 179 12.15 -17.61 -0.24
CA ALA A 179 12.20 -18.99 -0.64
C ALA A 179 13.61 -19.39 -1.09
N ASP A 180 14.04 -20.61 -0.76
CA ASP A 180 15.27 -21.20 -1.29
C ASP A 180 15.22 -21.38 -2.80
N SER A 181 16.40 -21.41 -3.44
CA SER A 181 16.53 -21.53 -4.90
C SER A 181 15.80 -22.74 -5.48
N ASP A 182 15.75 -23.84 -4.73
CA ASP A 182 15.17 -25.11 -5.15
C ASP A 182 13.65 -25.05 -5.33
N ILE A 183 12.97 -24.15 -4.58
CA ILE A 183 11.51 -23.97 -4.67
C ILE A 183 11.10 -22.62 -5.25
N ALA A 184 12.04 -21.70 -5.48
CA ALA A 184 11.74 -20.34 -5.93
C ALA A 184 10.91 -20.33 -7.23
N ASN A 185 11.06 -21.32 -8.11
CA ASN A 185 10.32 -21.45 -9.36
C ASN A 185 9.27 -22.56 -9.36
N LEU A 186 8.85 -23.03 -8.19
CA LEU A 186 7.78 -24.01 -8.03
C LEU A 186 6.47 -23.50 -8.66
N VAL A 187 6.20 -22.19 -8.48
CA VAL A 187 5.18 -21.42 -9.18
C VAL A 187 5.83 -20.16 -9.75
N LYS A 188 5.58 -19.87 -11.04
CA LYS A 188 6.27 -18.81 -11.79
C LYS A 188 5.52 -17.48 -11.81
N THR A 189 4.22 -17.51 -11.54
CA THR A 189 3.33 -16.34 -11.45
C THR A 189 3.17 -15.89 -9.99
N ASN A 190 2.86 -14.61 -9.75
CA ASN A 190 2.43 -14.19 -8.40
C ASN A 190 1.10 -14.87 -8.05
N ILE A 191 0.96 -15.38 -6.83
CA ILE A 191 -0.30 -15.97 -6.36
C ILE A 191 -0.80 -15.23 -5.14
N TYR A 192 -2.00 -14.69 -5.25
CA TYR A 192 -2.72 -14.00 -4.19
C TYR A 192 -3.98 -14.82 -3.88
N THR A 193 -4.54 -14.68 -2.68
CA THR A 193 -5.74 -15.43 -2.28
C THR A 193 -6.86 -14.49 -1.94
N VAL A 194 -8.08 -14.85 -2.33
CA VAL A 194 -9.28 -14.11 -1.91
C VAL A 194 -9.26 -13.98 -0.38
N PRO A 195 -9.24 -12.75 0.17
CA PRO A 195 -9.00 -12.54 1.58
C PRO A 195 -10.16 -13.10 2.40
N ARG A 196 -9.85 -13.81 3.48
CA ARG A 196 -10.91 -14.30 4.39
C ARG A 196 -11.69 -13.15 5.03
N TYR A 197 -11.00 -12.03 5.26
CA TYR A 197 -11.54 -10.80 5.84
C TYR A 197 -11.31 -9.64 4.86
N PRO A 198 -12.31 -9.25 4.05
CA PRO A 198 -12.18 -8.20 3.05
C PRO A 198 -11.71 -6.84 3.62
N GLU A 199 -12.00 -6.57 4.88
CA GLU A 199 -11.58 -5.37 5.59
C GLU A 199 -10.10 -5.41 6.04
N PHE A 200 -9.47 -6.59 6.06
CA PHE A 200 -8.05 -6.79 6.38
C PHE A 200 -7.36 -7.74 5.37
N PRO A 201 -7.29 -7.34 4.08
CA PRO A 201 -6.78 -8.22 3.03
C PRO A 201 -5.27 -8.53 3.16
N PHE A 202 -4.57 -7.83 4.06
CA PHE A 202 -3.15 -8.02 4.31
C PHE A 202 -2.80 -9.17 5.26
N LEU A 203 -3.80 -9.92 5.75
CA LEU A 203 -3.60 -11.02 6.70
C LEU A 203 -3.35 -12.37 6.03
N ASP A 204 -3.62 -12.49 4.74
CA ASP A 204 -3.38 -13.72 3.98
C ASP A 204 -2.06 -13.61 3.18
N PRO A 205 -1.15 -14.60 3.30
CA PRO A 205 0.14 -14.53 2.65
C PRO A 205 0.03 -14.80 1.15
N HIS A 206 0.83 -14.07 0.39
CA HIS A 206 0.97 -14.22 -1.06
C HIS A 206 2.22 -15.02 -1.39
N TRP A 207 2.26 -15.58 -2.61
CA TRP A 207 3.48 -16.03 -3.27
C TRP A 207 3.94 -14.95 -4.24
N ILE A 208 5.10 -14.35 -4.01
CA ILE A 208 5.53 -13.12 -4.66
C ILE A 208 6.82 -13.36 -5.44
N LYS A 209 6.79 -13.05 -6.73
CA LYS A 209 7.94 -12.99 -7.63
C LYS A 209 8.47 -11.56 -7.65
N ARG A 210 9.66 -11.39 -7.09
CA ARG A 210 10.33 -10.08 -6.97
C ARG A 210 11.07 -9.76 -8.25
N ALA A 211 11.17 -8.47 -8.59
CA ALA A 211 11.87 -8.02 -9.79
C ALA A 211 13.39 -8.33 -9.78
N ASN A 212 13.96 -8.62 -8.61
CA ASN A 212 15.35 -9.06 -8.45
C ASN A 212 15.52 -10.58 -8.65
N GLY A 213 14.46 -11.32 -8.99
CA GLY A 213 14.46 -12.76 -9.18
C GLY A 213 14.19 -13.59 -7.92
N GLU A 214 14.16 -12.96 -6.74
CA GLU A 214 13.78 -13.65 -5.51
C GLU A 214 12.30 -14.03 -5.49
N THR A 215 11.98 -15.02 -4.68
CA THR A 215 10.60 -15.42 -4.41
C THR A 215 10.35 -15.34 -2.93
N GLU A 216 9.23 -14.72 -2.55
CA GLU A 216 8.89 -14.47 -1.15
C GLU A 216 7.49 -14.98 -0.83
N ILE A 217 7.28 -15.34 0.43
CA ILE A 217 5.94 -15.45 1.01
C ILE A 217 5.69 -14.37 2.04
N GLY A 218 4.45 -13.91 2.13
CA GLY A 218 4.02 -12.93 3.13
C GLY A 218 3.01 -11.94 2.59
N PRO A 219 2.66 -10.90 3.38
CA PRO A 219 3.20 -10.60 4.69
C PRO A 219 2.50 -11.34 5.86
N ASN A 220 3.11 -11.37 7.04
CA ASN A 220 2.37 -11.49 8.31
C ASN A 220 1.87 -10.11 8.78
N ALA A 221 1.27 -10.03 9.97
CA ALA A 221 0.90 -8.75 10.57
C ALA A 221 1.27 -8.72 12.07
N VAL A 222 2.44 -8.15 12.36
CA VAL A 222 2.98 -8.01 13.72
C VAL A 222 2.72 -6.59 14.23
N PRO A 223 2.05 -6.38 15.39
CA PRO A 223 1.84 -5.05 15.93
C PRO A 223 3.17 -4.40 16.36
N VAL A 224 3.37 -3.13 16.03
CA VAL A 224 4.56 -2.35 16.42
C VAL A 224 4.15 -0.98 16.96
N ASP A 225 5.06 -0.32 17.69
CA ASP A 225 4.81 0.91 18.43
C ASP A 225 4.94 2.19 17.59
N SER A 226 5.56 2.11 16.41
CA SER A 226 5.73 3.26 15.52
C SER A 226 5.73 2.85 14.05
N PRO A 227 5.46 3.78 13.11
CA PRO A 227 5.53 3.52 11.68
C PRO A 227 6.97 3.29 11.17
N GLU A 228 7.97 3.40 12.04
CA GLU A 228 9.40 3.25 11.74
C GLU A 228 10.06 2.10 12.53
N ALA A 229 9.29 1.31 13.29
CA ALA A 229 9.77 0.23 14.15
C ALA A 229 10.14 -1.06 13.39
N TYR A 230 11.05 -0.96 12.42
CA TYR A 230 11.47 -2.10 11.59
C TYR A 230 12.27 -3.17 12.35
N ASP A 231 12.96 -2.79 13.44
CA ASP A 231 13.84 -3.67 14.21
C ASP A 231 13.15 -4.33 15.43
N SER A 232 11.86 -4.08 15.68
CA SER A 232 11.15 -4.64 16.83
C SER A 232 11.02 -6.17 16.75
N PHE A 233 11.57 -6.95 17.68
CA PHE A 233 11.39 -8.41 17.67
C PHE A 233 10.19 -8.80 18.54
N ILE A 234 9.03 -9.05 17.91
CA ILE A 234 7.91 -9.72 18.57
C ILE A 234 7.70 -11.04 17.87
N THR A 235 8.00 -12.11 18.58
CA THR A 235 7.90 -13.48 18.07
C THR A 235 6.82 -14.29 18.77
N ASP A 236 6.18 -13.71 19.80
CA ASP A 236 5.18 -14.38 20.64
C ASP A 236 3.92 -13.53 20.87
N ILE A 237 2.82 -14.24 21.09
CA ILE A 237 1.46 -13.72 21.22
C ILE A 237 1.26 -12.84 22.48
N PRO A 238 1.74 -13.22 23.68
CA PRO A 238 1.63 -12.38 24.88
C PRO A 238 2.27 -10.99 24.70
N THR A 239 3.48 -10.94 24.13
CA THR A 239 4.19 -9.68 23.88
C THR A 239 3.43 -8.81 22.87
N ALA A 240 2.89 -9.42 21.81
CA ALA A 240 2.05 -8.72 20.83
C ALA A 240 0.81 -8.10 21.48
N LEU A 241 0.14 -8.84 22.37
CA LEU A 241 -1.07 -8.36 23.06
C LEU A 241 -0.76 -7.19 24.01
N SER A 242 0.34 -7.26 24.77
CA SER A 242 0.80 -6.17 25.63
C SER A 242 1.07 -4.90 24.82
N LYS A 243 1.73 -5.02 23.66
CA LYS A 243 1.97 -3.85 22.80
C LYS A 243 0.68 -3.27 22.25
N ILE A 244 -0.28 -4.11 21.85
CA ILE A 244 -1.60 -3.62 21.41
C ILE A 244 -2.30 -2.84 22.54
N THR A 245 -2.23 -3.30 23.78
CA THR A 245 -2.79 -2.55 24.92
C THR A 245 -2.08 -1.23 25.19
N ASP A 246 -0.76 -1.17 24.99
CA ASP A 246 0.02 0.07 25.16
C ASP A 246 -0.26 1.09 24.05
N ILE A 247 -0.42 0.61 22.81
CA ILE A 247 -0.79 1.43 21.66
C ILE A 247 -2.22 1.96 21.82
N VAL A 248 -3.13 1.15 22.36
CA VAL A 248 -4.52 1.52 22.60
C VAL A 248 -4.67 2.27 23.93
N THR A 249 -4.00 3.41 24.05
CA THR A 249 -4.13 4.32 25.20
C THR A 249 -4.95 5.57 24.87
N GLY A 250 -5.68 6.10 25.86
CA GLY A 250 -6.45 7.34 25.71
C GLY A 250 -7.75 7.20 24.91
N SER A 251 -7.93 8.02 23.87
CA SER A 251 -9.16 8.15 23.08
C SER A 251 -9.56 6.87 22.32
N THR A 252 -8.61 5.95 22.15
CA THR A 252 -8.78 4.66 21.46
C THR A 252 -9.35 3.56 22.36
N LYS A 253 -9.65 3.81 23.64
CA LYS A 253 -10.28 2.83 24.55
C LYS A 253 -11.57 2.20 24.00
N LYS A 254 -12.31 2.93 23.15
CA LYS A 254 -13.51 2.39 22.47
C LYS A 254 -13.18 1.24 21.52
N LEU A 255 -11.95 1.18 21.00
CA LEU A 255 -11.46 0.10 20.16
C LEU A 255 -11.32 -1.22 20.94
N LEU A 256 -10.90 -1.17 22.22
CA LEU A 256 -10.89 -2.35 23.10
C LEU A 256 -12.29 -2.82 23.50
N LEU A 257 -13.33 -2.03 23.22
CA LEU A 257 -14.73 -2.43 23.41
C LEU A 257 -15.34 -2.96 22.10
N ASN A 258 -14.65 -2.80 20.98
CA ASN A 258 -15.11 -3.29 19.68
C ASN A 258 -14.80 -4.80 19.59
N THR A 259 -15.85 -5.62 19.60
CA THR A 259 -15.75 -7.09 19.54
C THR A 259 -15.13 -7.58 18.25
N ASP A 260 -15.34 -6.87 17.14
CA ASP A 260 -14.77 -7.24 15.85
C ASP A 260 -13.26 -7.01 15.86
N PHE A 261 -12.82 -5.89 16.46
CA PHE A 261 -11.40 -5.62 16.67
C PHE A 261 -10.73 -6.68 17.56
N ILE A 262 -11.33 -7.05 18.68
CA ILE A 262 -10.78 -8.08 19.58
C ILE A 262 -10.71 -9.44 18.87
N SER A 263 -11.77 -9.83 18.15
CA SER A 263 -11.81 -11.09 17.40
C SER A 263 -10.73 -11.11 16.32
N LEU A 264 -10.57 -10.02 15.59
CA LEU A 264 -9.56 -9.87 14.56
C LEU A 264 -8.13 -9.98 15.12
N ILE A 265 -7.85 -9.27 16.22
CA ILE A 265 -6.56 -9.33 16.90
C ILE A 265 -6.27 -10.76 17.37
N SER A 266 -7.19 -11.36 18.11
CA SER A 266 -6.99 -12.67 18.75
C SER A 266 -6.90 -13.84 17.77
N LYS A 267 -7.68 -13.84 16.68
CA LYS A 267 -7.75 -14.97 15.75
C LYS A 267 -6.84 -14.82 14.54
N GLU A 268 -6.67 -13.62 14.02
CA GLU A 268 -6.02 -13.43 12.72
C GLU A 268 -4.67 -12.74 12.82
N PHE A 269 -4.56 -11.62 13.54
CA PHE A 269 -3.26 -10.98 13.72
C PHE A 269 -2.29 -11.90 14.47
N LEU A 270 -2.69 -12.42 15.62
CA LEU A 270 -1.83 -13.26 16.45
C LEU A 270 -1.45 -14.58 15.76
N SER A 271 -2.34 -15.16 14.94
CA SER A 271 -2.01 -16.37 14.17
C SER A 271 -1.08 -16.08 12.98
N SER A 272 -1.11 -14.87 12.44
CA SER A 272 -0.22 -14.48 11.33
C SER A 272 1.24 -14.32 11.76
N ILE A 273 1.53 -14.05 13.03
CA ILE A 273 2.89 -13.80 13.56
C ILE A 273 3.84 -14.98 13.29
N SER A 274 3.33 -16.21 13.35
CA SER A 274 4.15 -17.41 13.19
C SER A 274 4.51 -17.69 11.73
N LYS A 275 5.81 -17.78 11.43
CA LYS A 275 6.31 -18.24 10.11
C LYS A 275 5.69 -19.57 9.71
N SER A 276 5.62 -20.53 10.63
CA SER A 276 5.06 -21.85 10.33
C SER A 276 3.58 -21.76 9.98
N ALA A 277 2.80 -20.92 10.70
CA ALA A 277 1.39 -20.72 10.37
C ALA A 277 1.20 -20.06 8.99
N MET A 278 2.05 -19.09 8.64
CA MET A 278 2.06 -18.49 7.29
C MET A 278 2.32 -19.55 6.21
N VAL A 279 3.34 -20.39 6.40
CA VAL A 279 3.67 -21.45 5.45
C VAL A 279 2.53 -22.47 5.32
N GLU A 280 1.88 -22.85 6.42
CA GLU A 280 0.70 -23.73 6.36
C GLU A 280 -0.48 -23.10 5.59
N ARG A 281 -0.64 -21.77 5.61
CA ARG A 281 -1.61 -21.08 4.74
C ARG A 281 -1.21 -21.20 3.26
N VAL A 282 0.06 -20.99 2.93
CA VAL A 282 0.58 -21.13 1.55
C VAL A 282 0.46 -22.58 1.05
N LYS A 283 0.70 -23.57 1.90
CA LYS A 283 0.57 -25.01 1.58
C LYS A 283 -0.83 -25.41 1.10
N LYS A 284 -1.88 -24.65 1.45
CA LYS A 284 -3.23 -24.90 0.95
C LYS A 284 -3.31 -24.81 -0.57
N PHE A 285 -2.50 -23.94 -1.17
CA PHE A 285 -2.48 -23.74 -2.61
C PHE A 285 -1.16 -24.09 -3.31
N ILE A 286 -0.06 -24.25 -2.56
CA ILE A 286 1.20 -24.79 -3.08
C ILE A 286 1.67 -25.93 -2.16
N PRO A 287 1.12 -27.15 -2.29
CA PRO A 287 1.30 -28.23 -1.29
C PRO A 287 2.75 -28.68 -1.04
N ALA A 288 3.64 -28.46 -2.01
CA ALA A 288 5.02 -28.92 -1.92
C ALA A 288 5.93 -28.03 -1.04
N VAL A 289 5.48 -26.83 -0.62
CA VAL A 289 6.30 -25.96 0.24
C VAL A 289 6.33 -26.46 1.69
N LYS A 290 7.43 -26.18 2.38
CA LYS A 290 7.65 -26.52 3.78
C LYS A 290 8.34 -25.36 4.52
N PRO A 291 8.20 -25.24 5.85
CA PRO A 291 8.78 -24.13 6.60
C PRO A 291 10.31 -23.99 6.47
N GLU A 292 11.01 -25.09 6.19
CA GLU A 292 12.45 -25.14 6.00
C GLU A 292 12.87 -24.48 4.69
N ASN A 293 11.98 -24.44 3.68
CA ASN A 293 12.27 -23.81 2.39
C ASN A 293 12.34 -22.28 2.45
N PHE A 294 12.11 -21.68 3.61
CA PHE A 294 12.12 -20.24 3.83
C PHE A 294 13.10 -19.87 4.96
N PRO A 295 14.43 -19.97 4.70
CA PRO A 295 15.43 -19.78 5.76
C PRO A 295 15.75 -18.30 6.04
N LYS A 296 15.46 -17.39 5.11
CA LYS A 296 15.85 -15.97 5.19
C LYS A 296 14.63 -15.07 5.29
N ARG A 297 14.74 -14.00 6.09
CA ARG A 297 13.76 -12.92 6.11
C ARG A 297 13.94 -12.04 4.87
N GLY A 298 12.84 -11.67 4.24
CA GLY A 298 12.77 -10.64 3.20
C GLY A 298 12.64 -9.24 3.79
N THR A 299 12.33 -8.27 2.93
CA THR A 299 12.11 -6.87 3.34
C THR A 299 10.80 -6.73 4.09
N ALA A 300 10.81 -6.19 5.31
CA ALA A 300 9.58 -5.86 6.03
C ALA A 300 9.02 -4.48 5.62
N GLY A 301 7.70 -4.32 5.72
CA GLY A 301 7.00 -3.05 5.54
C GLY A 301 6.05 -2.79 6.71
N ILE A 302 5.83 -1.53 7.10
CA ILE A 302 4.85 -1.18 8.15
C ILE A 302 3.64 -0.51 7.51
N ARG A 303 2.45 -1.07 7.77
CA ARG A 303 1.16 -0.45 7.42
C ARG A 303 0.59 0.27 8.63
N THR A 304 0.07 1.47 8.40
CA THR A 304 -0.50 2.32 9.44
C THR A 304 -1.99 2.58 9.18
N PRO A 305 -2.88 1.60 9.40
CA PRO A 305 -4.31 1.84 9.26
C PRO A 305 -4.80 2.88 10.28
N VAL A 306 -5.62 3.82 9.80
CA VAL A 306 -6.24 4.87 10.60
C VAL A 306 -7.57 4.40 11.20
N ILE A 307 -7.88 4.90 12.38
CA ILE A 307 -9.06 4.60 13.19
C ILE A 307 -9.84 5.88 13.42
N SER A 308 -11.14 5.84 13.13
CA SER A 308 -12.05 6.97 13.33
C SER A 308 -12.36 7.19 14.83
N PRO A 309 -12.88 8.38 15.21
CA PRO A 309 -13.31 8.65 16.60
C PRO A 309 -14.36 7.66 17.15
N GLU A 310 -15.07 6.97 16.27
CA GLU A 310 -16.07 5.95 16.58
C GLU A 310 -15.43 4.57 16.84
N GLY A 311 -14.13 4.40 16.59
CA GLY A 311 -13.42 3.14 16.78
C GLY A 311 -13.51 2.19 15.59
N ASN A 312 -13.71 2.72 14.38
CA ASN A 312 -13.75 1.93 13.15
C ASN A 312 -12.47 2.13 12.33
N PHE A 313 -12.00 1.08 11.67
CA PHE A 313 -10.93 1.22 10.68
C PHE A 313 -11.42 2.04 9.50
N VAL A 314 -10.62 3.03 9.13
CA VAL A 314 -10.84 3.82 7.92
C VAL A 314 -10.27 3.01 6.76
N SER A 315 -11.16 2.49 5.91
CA SER A 315 -10.79 1.71 4.74
C SER A 315 -10.29 2.56 3.57
N GLU A 316 -10.59 3.86 3.58
CA GLU A 316 -10.29 4.78 2.48
C GLU A 316 -9.24 5.81 2.89
N MET A 317 -8.54 6.34 1.90
CA MET A 317 -7.64 7.48 2.11
C MET A 317 -8.45 8.72 2.49
N ILE A 318 -7.90 9.51 3.41
CA ILE A 318 -8.49 10.77 3.86
C ILE A 318 -7.75 11.92 3.16
N GLU A 319 -8.49 12.67 2.34
CA GLU A 319 -8.08 13.99 1.87
C GLU A 319 -8.73 15.05 2.75
N ILE A 320 -7.93 15.92 3.38
CA ILE A 320 -8.44 17.03 4.17
C ILE A 320 -7.65 18.30 3.89
N GLU A 321 -8.37 19.40 3.68
CA GLU A 321 -7.82 20.73 3.48
C GLU A 321 -7.74 21.44 4.84
N GLY A 322 -6.57 22.01 5.13
CA GLY A 322 -6.36 22.98 6.20
C GLY A 322 -6.45 24.40 5.68
N LYS A 323 -5.92 25.37 6.43
CA LYS A 323 -5.98 26.79 6.04
C LYS A 323 -4.99 27.10 4.91
N ASN A 324 -3.76 26.65 5.07
CA ASN A 324 -2.68 26.75 4.09
C ASN A 324 -2.05 25.37 3.84
N SER A 325 -2.88 24.32 3.86
CA SER A 325 -2.39 22.96 3.72
C SER A 325 -3.39 21.98 3.08
N PHE A 326 -2.84 20.90 2.52
CA PHE A 326 -3.58 19.74 2.04
C PHE A 326 -2.96 18.47 2.63
N HIS A 327 -3.77 17.58 3.18
CA HIS A 327 -3.29 16.38 3.85
C HIS A 327 -3.82 15.12 3.18
N VAL A 328 -2.89 14.25 2.85
CA VAL A 328 -3.14 12.89 2.37
C VAL A 328 -2.80 11.94 3.50
N VAL A 329 -3.83 11.37 4.13
CA VAL A 329 -3.70 10.47 5.28
C VAL A 329 -4.29 9.10 4.94
N ASN A 330 -3.73 8.02 5.50
CA ASN A 330 -4.20 6.65 5.27
C ASN A 330 -4.11 6.20 3.79
N TYR A 331 -3.12 6.69 3.03
CA TYR A 331 -2.90 6.26 1.64
C TYR A 331 -2.16 4.92 1.60
N ASN A 332 -2.91 3.84 1.83
CA ASN A 332 -2.41 2.46 1.81
C ASN A 332 -2.45 1.88 0.39
N THR A 333 -2.66 0.57 0.21
CA THR A 333 -2.66 -0.09 -1.10
C THR A 333 -3.83 0.37 -1.99
N PRO A 334 -3.65 0.57 -3.31
CA PRO A 334 -2.43 0.42 -4.13
C PRO A 334 -1.62 1.74 -4.25
N GLY A 335 -1.27 2.37 -3.12
CA GLY A 335 -0.71 3.72 -3.08
C GLY A 335 0.61 3.90 -3.83
N ALA A 336 1.51 2.92 -3.79
CA ALA A 336 2.76 2.98 -4.55
C ALA A 336 2.50 2.95 -6.06
N THR A 337 1.62 2.04 -6.51
CA THR A 337 1.22 1.93 -7.92
C THR A 337 0.56 3.22 -8.37
N GLY A 338 -0.44 3.74 -7.65
CA GLY A 338 -1.22 4.90 -8.08
C GLY A 338 -0.59 6.28 -7.86
N ALA A 339 0.57 6.37 -7.20
CA ALA A 339 1.14 7.64 -6.77
C ALA A 339 1.36 8.68 -7.91
N PRO A 340 1.90 8.32 -9.09
CA PRO A 340 2.14 9.29 -10.15
C PRO A 340 0.87 10.00 -10.64
N ALA A 341 -0.15 9.26 -11.07
CA ALA A 341 -1.39 9.85 -11.55
C ALA A 341 -2.17 10.53 -10.43
N TYR A 342 -2.20 9.93 -9.23
CA TYR A 342 -2.84 10.56 -8.06
C TYR A 342 -2.20 11.91 -7.72
N SER A 343 -0.86 12.03 -7.81
CA SER A 343 -0.18 13.32 -7.60
C SER A 343 -0.62 14.37 -8.62
N ALA A 344 -0.82 13.99 -9.89
CA ALA A 344 -1.33 14.89 -10.91
C ALA A 344 -2.78 15.33 -10.60
N PHE A 345 -3.62 14.43 -10.09
CA PHE A 345 -4.98 14.76 -9.67
C PHE A 345 -5.01 15.75 -8.49
N VAL A 346 -4.11 15.58 -7.52
CA VAL A 346 -3.94 16.54 -6.42
C VAL A 346 -3.51 17.90 -6.96
N VAL A 347 -2.53 17.96 -7.86
CA VAL A 347 -2.10 19.23 -8.49
C VAL A 347 -3.24 19.89 -9.24
N LYS A 348 -4.00 19.15 -10.08
CA LYS A 348 -5.19 19.65 -10.78
C LYS A 348 -6.18 20.27 -9.82
N LYS A 349 -6.55 19.55 -8.76
CA LYS A 349 -7.49 20.01 -7.72
C LYS A 349 -7.02 21.31 -7.06
N LEU A 350 -5.73 21.42 -6.75
CA LEU A 350 -5.17 22.63 -6.14
C LEU A 350 -5.07 23.80 -7.14
N GLN A 351 -4.86 23.54 -8.43
CA GLN A 351 -4.90 24.56 -9.47
C GLN A 351 -6.32 25.09 -9.72
N GLU A 352 -7.33 24.21 -9.76
CA GLU A 352 -8.75 24.59 -9.89
C GLU A 352 -9.23 25.47 -8.73
N LYS A 353 -8.62 25.31 -7.55
CA LYS A 353 -8.86 26.15 -6.37
C LYS A 353 -8.06 27.45 -6.35
N GLY A 354 -7.19 27.70 -7.33
CA GLY A 354 -6.32 28.87 -7.37
C GLY A 354 -5.19 28.85 -6.33
N ILE A 355 -4.92 27.71 -5.69
CA ILE A 355 -3.85 27.54 -4.71
C ILE A 355 -2.50 27.39 -5.41
N LEU A 356 -2.46 26.53 -6.44
CA LEU A 356 -1.30 26.35 -7.30
C LEU A 356 -1.51 27.08 -8.63
N THR A 357 -0.44 27.64 -9.17
CA THR A 357 -0.48 28.28 -10.49
C THR A 357 -0.35 27.23 -11.60
N GLN A 358 -1.01 27.50 -12.73
CA GLN A 358 -0.77 26.74 -13.95
C GLN A 358 0.63 27.09 -14.50
N PRO A 359 1.47 26.11 -14.83
CA PRO A 359 2.78 26.40 -15.40
C PRO A 359 2.60 27.13 -16.74
N LYS A 360 3.33 28.24 -16.93
CA LYS A 360 3.28 29.00 -18.19
C LYS A 360 3.88 28.23 -19.37
N ASN A 361 4.86 27.37 -19.11
CA ASN A 361 5.49 26.47 -20.08
C ASN A 361 5.65 25.09 -19.44
N GLN A 362 5.25 24.04 -20.16
CA GLN A 362 5.56 22.67 -19.78
C GLN A 362 7.01 22.39 -20.18
N LYS A 363 7.87 22.07 -19.20
CA LYS A 363 9.22 21.58 -19.48
C LYS A 363 9.13 20.19 -20.11
N ASP A 364 10.17 19.76 -20.83
CA ASP A 364 10.31 18.38 -21.27
C ASP A 364 10.17 17.46 -20.06
N SER A 365 9.05 16.73 -20.01
CA SER A 365 8.66 15.88 -18.90
C SER A 365 8.45 14.48 -19.45
N ILE A 366 8.91 13.49 -18.69
CA ILE A 366 8.68 12.07 -19.00
C ILE A 366 7.18 11.71 -19.02
N TRP A 367 6.35 12.50 -18.33
CA TRP A 367 4.91 12.32 -18.26
C TRP A 367 4.17 13.58 -18.71
N ASN A 368 3.14 13.40 -19.55
CA ASN A 368 2.29 14.49 -20.01
C ASN A 368 1.16 14.75 -19.01
N PHE A 369 1.23 15.87 -18.28
CA PHE A 369 0.25 16.25 -17.27
C PHE A 369 -1.17 16.36 -17.85
N ASN A 370 -1.35 16.98 -19.01
CA ASN A 370 -2.66 17.22 -19.62
C ASN A 370 -3.35 15.92 -20.06
N GLU A 371 -2.57 14.96 -20.57
CA GLU A 371 -3.08 13.64 -20.92
C GLU A 371 -3.52 12.87 -19.68
N ILE A 372 -2.76 12.94 -18.57
CA ILE A 372 -3.12 12.24 -17.32
C ILE A 372 -4.44 12.77 -16.75
N ILE A 373 -4.61 14.09 -16.72
CA ILE A 373 -5.79 14.72 -16.11
C ILE A 373 -7.01 14.79 -17.04
N GLY A 374 -6.83 14.52 -18.34
CA GLY A 374 -7.83 14.68 -19.39
C GLY A 374 -8.52 13.40 -19.85
N GLN A 375 -8.11 12.22 -19.36
CA GLN A 375 -8.73 10.93 -19.69
C GLN A 375 -10.06 10.67 -18.94
N ASP A 376 -11.00 11.62 -19.02
CA ASP A 376 -12.27 11.60 -18.29
C ASP A 376 -13.31 10.59 -18.79
#